data_AF-A0A1M5TTK8-F1
#
_entry.id   AF-A0A1M5TTK8-F1
#
_cell.length_a   1.000
_cell.length_b   1.000
_cell.length_c   1.000
_cell.angle_alpha   90.00
_cell.angle_beta   90.00
_cell.angle_gamma   90.00
#
_symmetry.space_group_name_H-M   'P 1'
#
loop_
_entity.id
_entity.type
_entity.pdbx_description
1 polymer ?
#
loop_
_entity_poly.entity_id
_entity_poly.type
_entity_poly.pdbx_seq_one_letter_code
_entity_poly.pdbx_strand_id
1 'polypeptide(L)'
;MQKVSPSKPCPLAKRGLTCPESLFEYMREAGIGTKSALIKELAVGTVVLTKALARHRIEWTQVNERLAKEGLCKLRGSSARRSVLSSQGLTSTELLLAYCRTNGLSSQAELAEVFGVGTAAISADINSIGISWGSITKVLRREGLCARRNLAELPWEIEQALKDGAEGVAKLCSERGLRELRMLEASEGVPVGTVQERLQLMGIGQLEVGDHLAVLFGDESFGQYWRVTEMNDVIADVIEMRCFSLNGFCTKRGYLQSAGTLTLKRWGVDFVDDVLVPAALEAPGRLAMTLAIYSDRPGAKDALKQVGWSAVEDHARAAFSRDNWRRMLASNVGKAKVAELKAWLDE
;
A
#
# COMPACT_ATOMS: atom_id res chain seq x y z
N MET A 1 24.00 22.83 -9.04
CA MET A 1 24.11 23.18 -7.60
C MET A 1 22.71 23.30 -7.01
N GLN A 2 22.26 22.26 -6.31
CA GLN A 2 20.95 22.29 -5.62
C GLN A 2 21.03 23.25 -4.43
N LYS A 3 20.15 24.26 -4.41
CA LYS A 3 19.96 25.13 -3.24
C LYS A 3 19.38 24.28 -2.10
N VAL A 4 20.24 23.82 -1.20
CA VAL A 4 19.83 23.24 0.08
C VAL A 4 19.11 24.34 0.85
N SER A 5 17.79 24.18 1.00
CA SER A 5 17.02 25.04 1.90
C SER A 5 17.59 24.88 3.31
N PRO A 6 17.96 25.96 4.02
CA PRO A 6 18.49 25.83 5.38
C PRO A 6 17.44 25.15 6.25
N SER A 7 17.80 24.01 6.84
CA SER A 7 16.92 23.30 7.75
C SER A 7 16.45 24.26 8.84
N LYS A 8 15.13 24.39 9.03
CA LYS A 8 14.57 25.29 10.05
C LYS A 8 15.30 25.04 11.38
N PRO A 9 15.87 26.08 12.02
CA PRO A 9 16.71 25.91 13.20
C PRO A 9 15.92 25.24 14.32
N CYS A 10 16.50 24.19 14.91
CA CYS A 10 15.90 23.41 15.99
C CYS A 10 15.53 24.34 17.16
N PRO A 11 14.28 24.30 17.68
CA PRO A 11 13.83 25.23 18.72
C PRO A 11 14.63 25.09 20.02
N LEU A 12 15.11 23.89 20.34
CA LEU A 12 15.97 23.64 21.50
C LEU A 12 17.38 24.19 21.30
N ALA A 13 17.97 23.99 20.12
CA ALA A 13 19.30 24.49 19.79
C ALA A 13 19.38 26.02 19.81
N LYS A 14 18.31 26.72 19.42
CA LYS A 14 18.23 28.20 19.51
C LYS A 14 18.39 28.74 20.94
N ARG A 15 18.04 27.94 21.94
CA ARG A 15 18.10 28.31 23.36
C ARG A 15 19.18 27.55 24.13
N GLY A 16 20.10 26.86 23.43
CA GLY A 16 21.16 26.08 24.07
C GLY A 16 20.69 24.83 24.81
N LEU A 17 19.44 24.39 24.60
CA LEU A 17 18.80 23.29 25.33
C LEU A 17 19.08 21.91 24.70
N THR A 18 20.35 21.62 24.45
CA THR A 18 20.77 20.46 23.63
C THR A 18 21.11 19.22 24.43
N CYS A 19 21.03 19.25 25.76
CA CYS A 19 21.21 18.10 26.64
C CYS A 19 20.19 18.11 27.81
N PRO A 20 19.95 16.97 28.49
CA PRO A 20 18.99 16.87 29.59
C PRO A 20 19.24 17.91 30.69
N GLU A 21 20.49 18.14 31.07
CA GLU A 21 20.89 19.13 32.09
C GLU A 21 20.49 20.55 31.70
N SER A 22 20.83 20.98 30.48
CA SER A 22 20.49 22.32 29.99
C SER A 22 18.98 22.55 29.94
N LEU A 23 18.21 21.52 29.56
CA LEU A 23 16.76 21.59 29.52
C LEU A 23 16.14 21.62 30.93
N PHE A 24 16.69 20.81 31.84
CA PHE A 24 16.27 20.78 33.23
C PHE A 24 16.51 22.13 33.92
N GLU A 25 17.71 22.69 33.82
CA GLU A 25 18.07 23.99 34.40
C GLU A 25 17.17 25.11 33.88
N TYR A 26 16.97 25.14 32.56
CA TYR A 26 16.06 26.09 31.93
C TYR A 26 14.62 25.98 32.43
N MET A 27 14.10 24.75 32.54
CA MET A 27 12.76 24.51 33.05
C MET A 27 12.63 24.83 34.54
N ARG A 28 13.71 24.62 35.31
CA ARG A 28 13.79 24.98 36.73
C ARG A 28 13.74 26.48 36.93
N GLU A 29 14.59 27.23 36.23
CA GLU A 29 14.65 28.70 36.29
C GLU A 29 13.33 29.34 35.83
N ALA A 30 12.69 28.77 34.81
CA ALA A 30 11.43 29.26 34.28
C ALA A 30 10.17 28.79 35.06
N GLY A 31 10.32 27.96 36.11
CA GLY A 31 9.20 27.41 36.87
C GLY A 31 8.26 26.50 36.06
N ILE A 32 8.79 25.81 35.05
CA ILE A 32 8.03 25.00 34.09
C ILE A 32 8.03 23.53 34.54
N GLY A 33 6.88 23.05 35.02
CA GLY A 33 6.74 21.67 35.49
C GLY A 33 6.20 20.66 34.47
N THR A 34 5.83 21.06 33.25
CA THR A 34 5.18 20.15 32.29
C THR A 34 5.62 20.33 30.86
N LYS A 35 5.53 19.26 30.06
CA LYS A 35 5.83 19.29 28.61
C LYS A 35 4.92 20.28 27.88
N SER A 36 3.65 20.36 28.27
CA SER A 36 2.68 21.30 27.69
C SER A 36 3.01 22.76 28.00
N ALA A 37 3.53 23.05 29.19
CA ALA A 37 4.00 24.39 29.54
C ALA A 37 5.27 24.76 28.75
N LEU A 38 6.19 23.81 28.57
CA LEU A 38 7.37 23.99 27.71
C LEU A 38 6.99 24.26 26.24
N ILE A 39 5.98 23.55 25.72
CA ILE A 39 5.43 23.78 24.37
C ILE A 39 4.93 25.22 24.22
N LYS A 40 4.18 25.71 25.21
CA LYS A 40 3.67 27.09 25.22
C LYS A 40 4.80 28.11 25.31
N GLU A 41 5.75 27.90 26.22
CA GLU A 41 6.89 28.79 26.43
C GLU A 41 7.79 28.90 25.19
N LEU A 42 8.02 27.79 24.50
CA LEU A 42 8.83 27.75 23.28
C LEU A 42 8.04 28.17 22.04
N ALA A 43 6.73 28.37 22.14
CA ALA A 43 5.82 28.62 21.03
C ALA A 43 5.97 27.60 19.88
N VAL A 44 6.06 26.31 20.23
CA VAL A 44 6.22 25.20 19.26
C VAL A 44 5.09 24.20 19.36
N GLY A 45 4.78 23.50 18.26
CA GLY A 45 3.83 22.38 18.29
C GLY A 45 4.39 21.11 18.94
N THR A 46 3.50 20.25 19.46
CA THR A 46 3.85 18.99 20.14
C THR A 46 4.75 18.05 19.32
N VAL A 47 4.45 17.91 18.03
CA VAL A 47 5.23 17.09 17.08
C VAL A 47 6.64 17.66 16.90
N VAL A 48 6.76 18.98 16.84
CA VAL A 48 8.05 19.68 16.64
C VAL A 48 8.94 19.53 17.87
N LEU A 49 8.39 19.71 19.08
CA LEU A 49 9.16 19.49 20.31
C LEU A 49 9.60 18.03 20.46
N THR A 50 8.74 17.06 20.11
CA THR A 50 9.07 15.64 20.22
C THR A 50 10.20 15.25 19.27
N LYS A 51 10.19 15.74 18.02
CA LYS A 51 11.29 15.57 17.08
C LYS A 51 12.58 16.25 17.56
N ALA A 52 12.48 17.43 18.18
CA ALA A 52 13.62 18.15 18.72
C ALA A 52 14.29 17.40 19.89
N LEU A 53 13.50 16.88 20.84
CA LEU A 53 13.99 16.05 21.94
C LEU A 53 14.68 14.79 21.43
N ALA A 54 14.07 14.09 20.47
CA ALA A 54 14.64 12.90 19.84
C ALA A 54 15.97 13.23 19.11
N ARG A 55 16.04 14.36 18.39
CA ARG A 55 17.26 14.81 17.70
C ARG A 55 18.45 15.00 18.65
N HIS A 56 18.18 15.44 19.89
CA HIS A 56 19.19 15.67 20.91
C HIS A 56 19.31 14.51 21.92
N ARG A 57 18.63 13.38 21.67
CA ARG A 57 18.59 12.21 22.56
C ARG A 57 18.19 12.55 24.01
N ILE A 58 17.28 13.52 24.16
CA ILE A 58 16.76 13.91 25.47
C ILE A 58 15.48 13.11 25.73
N GLU A 59 15.53 12.21 26.71
CA GLU A 59 14.34 11.52 27.19
C GLU A 59 13.57 12.42 28.15
N TRP A 60 12.30 12.68 27.84
CA TRP A 60 11.44 13.52 28.66
C TRP A 60 11.26 12.97 30.08
N THR A 61 11.26 11.65 30.23
CA THR A 61 11.16 10.94 31.52
C THR A 61 12.28 11.35 32.48
N GLN A 62 13.52 11.42 31.99
CA GLN A 62 14.70 11.80 32.80
C GLN A 62 14.60 13.24 33.33
N VAL A 63 14.16 14.19 32.49
CA VAL A 63 13.96 15.59 32.89
C VAL A 63 12.80 15.72 33.87
N ASN A 64 11.70 15.00 33.61
CA ASN A 64 10.50 15.04 34.44
C ASN A 64 10.72 14.43 35.84
N GLU A 65 11.51 13.35 35.96
CA GLU A 65 11.89 12.77 37.25
C GLU A 65 12.70 13.74 38.11
N ARG A 66 13.58 14.55 37.49
CA ARG A 66 14.35 15.57 38.21
C ARG A 66 13.49 16.75 38.64
N LEU A 67 12.63 17.26 37.76
CA LEU A 67 11.67 18.33 38.10
C LEU A 67 10.75 17.89 39.24
N ALA A 68 10.41 16.61 39.30
CA ALA A 68 9.63 16.04 40.39
C ALA A 68 10.38 15.95 41.72
N LYS A 69 11.66 15.58 41.70
CA LYS A 69 12.52 15.57 42.90
C LYS A 69 12.63 16.96 43.53
N GLU A 70 12.57 18.01 42.71
CA GLU A 70 12.56 19.41 43.18
C GLU A 70 11.15 19.98 43.45
N GLY A 71 10.10 19.15 43.35
CA GLY A 71 8.72 19.57 43.63
C GLY A 71 8.11 20.52 42.58
N LEU A 72 8.81 20.77 41.47
CA LEU A 72 8.38 21.65 40.38
C LEU A 72 7.37 20.99 39.44
N CYS A 73 7.28 19.67 39.47
CA CYS A 73 6.16 18.94 38.87
C CYS A 73 5.57 17.94 39.85
N LYS A 74 4.24 17.81 39.85
CA LYS A 74 3.59 16.67 40.49
C LYS A 74 3.89 15.46 39.62
N LEU A 75 4.72 14.53 40.10
CA LEU A 75 4.57 13.14 39.67
C LEU A 75 3.12 12.79 39.97
N ARG A 76 2.31 12.53 38.94
CA ARG A 76 1.17 11.64 39.17
C ARG A 76 1.80 10.43 39.83
N GLY A 77 1.48 10.21 41.10
CA GLY A 77 2.14 9.21 41.91
C GLY A 77 2.28 7.95 41.09
N SER A 78 3.53 7.57 40.83
CA SER A 78 3.88 6.19 40.57
C SER A 78 3.56 5.44 41.86
N SER A 79 2.27 5.20 42.08
CA SER A 79 1.91 3.86 42.48
C SER A 79 2.58 2.98 41.43
N ALA A 80 3.65 2.31 41.83
CA ALA A 80 4.15 1.17 41.10
C ALA A 80 3.03 0.13 41.09
N ARG A 81 1.98 0.37 40.31
CA ARG A 81 1.23 -0.71 39.72
C ARG A 81 2.27 -1.38 38.84
N ARG A 82 2.82 -2.49 39.33
CA ARG A 82 3.55 -3.42 38.45
C ARG A 82 2.68 -3.54 37.21
N SER A 83 3.21 -3.13 36.06
CA SER A 83 2.56 -3.37 34.79
C SER A 83 2.14 -4.82 34.79
N VAL A 84 0.84 -5.06 34.63
CA VAL A 84 0.21 -6.37 34.70
C VAL A 84 0.79 -7.25 33.60
N LEU A 85 1.11 -6.65 32.46
CA LEU A 85 1.82 -7.32 31.38
C LEU A 85 3.26 -7.63 31.77
N SER A 86 3.98 -6.70 32.39
CA SER A 86 5.37 -6.93 32.81
C SER A 86 5.50 -7.97 33.93
N SER A 87 4.53 -8.05 34.86
CA SER A 87 4.53 -9.09 35.90
C SER A 87 4.24 -10.49 35.35
N GLN A 88 3.61 -10.57 34.19
CA GLN A 88 3.36 -11.80 33.43
C GLN A 88 4.45 -12.07 32.37
N GLY A 89 5.54 -11.29 32.36
CA GLY A 89 6.64 -11.44 31.40
C GLY A 89 6.31 -10.99 29.97
N LEU A 90 5.16 -10.35 29.74
CA LEU A 90 4.72 -9.87 28.43
C LEU A 90 5.30 -8.48 28.13
N THR A 91 6.61 -8.41 27.99
CA THR A 91 7.38 -7.16 27.86
C THR A 91 7.72 -6.77 26.42
N SER A 92 7.39 -7.60 25.43
CA SER A 92 7.63 -7.32 24.01
C SER A 92 6.42 -7.65 23.15
N THR A 93 6.42 -7.11 21.91
CA THR A 93 5.40 -7.39 20.90
C THR A 93 5.28 -8.89 20.62
N GLU A 94 6.41 -9.59 20.51
CA GLU A 94 6.48 -11.02 20.21
C GLU A 94 5.90 -11.86 21.35
N LEU A 95 6.25 -11.53 22.61
CA LEU A 95 5.75 -12.23 23.78
C LEU A 95 4.25 -12.02 23.97
N LEU A 96 3.76 -10.80 23.75
CA LEU A 96 2.34 -10.49 23.80
C LEU A 96 1.57 -11.21 22.68
N LEU A 97 2.11 -11.26 21.46
CA LEU A 97 1.53 -12.02 20.35
C LEU A 97 1.49 -13.52 20.64
N ALA A 98 2.59 -14.10 21.12
CA ALA A 98 2.65 -15.51 21.48
C ALA A 98 1.61 -15.85 22.55
N TYR A 99 1.47 -15.00 23.57
CA TYR A 99 0.46 -15.18 24.61
C TYR A 99 -0.97 -15.09 24.07
N CYS A 100 -1.26 -14.10 23.22
CA CYS A 100 -2.58 -13.96 22.60
C CYS A 100 -2.92 -15.17 21.72
N ARG A 101 -1.96 -15.70 20.96
CA ARG A 101 -2.14 -16.92 20.15
C ARG A 101 -2.44 -18.14 21.01
N THR A 102 -1.63 -18.39 22.03
CA THR A 102 -1.78 -19.54 22.93
C THR A 102 -3.14 -19.55 23.63
N ASN A 103 -3.66 -18.37 23.98
CA ASN A 103 -4.90 -18.23 24.74
C ASN A 103 -6.11 -17.84 23.86
N GLY A 104 -5.95 -17.77 22.54
CA GLY A 104 -7.02 -17.38 21.60
C GLY A 104 -7.57 -15.97 21.82
N LEU A 105 -6.77 -15.06 22.36
CA LEU A 105 -7.18 -13.69 22.68
C LEU A 105 -7.01 -12.78 21.47
N SER A 106 -8.00 -11.94 21.24
CA SER A 106 -8.15 -11.11 20.05
C SER A 106 -8.40 -9.63 20.33
N SER A 107 -8.64 -9.28 21.61
CA SER A 107 -8.88 -7.91 22.07
C SER A 107 -8.17 -7.57 23.39
N GLN A 108 -7.98 -6.28 23.64
CA GLN A 108 -7.54 -5.80 24.97
C GLN A 108 -8.57 -6.08 26.06
N ALA A 109 -9.86 -6.20 25.70
CA ALA A 109 -10.92 -6.51 26.66
C ALA A 109 -10.77 -7.95 27.18
N GLU A 110 -10.53 -8.91 26.29
CA GLU A 110 -10.26 -10.30 26.67
C GLU A 110 -8.97 -10.43 27.49
N LEU A 111 -7.90 -9.71 27.12
CA LEU A 111 -6.68 -9.63 27.96
C LEU A 111 -6.99 -9.06 29.35
N ALA A 112 -7.80 -8.00 29.41
CA ALA A 112 -8.17 -7.36 30.66
C ALA A 112 -9.00 -8.31 31.54
N GLU A 113 -9.90 -9.09 30.95
CA GLU A 113 -10.68 -10.12 31.62
C GLU A 113 -9.78 -11.24 32.17
N VAL A 114 -8.88 -11.79 31.34
CA VAL A 114 -7.94 -12.85 31.75
C VAL A 114 -7.05 -12.41 32.92
N PHE A 115 -6.62 -11.14 32.93
CA PHE A 115 -5.79 -10.61 34.01
C PHE A 115 -6.57 -9.99 35.16
N GLY A 116 -7.92 -9.99 35.11
CA GLY A 116 -8.77 -9.42 36.15
C GLY A 116 -8.59 -7.91 36.35
N VAL A 117 -8.29 -7.17 35.28
CA VAL A 117 -8.06 -5.71 35.32
C VAL A 117 -8.97 -4.99 34.33
N GLY A 118 -9.03 -3.65 34.43
CA GLY A 118 -9.78 -2.85 33.46
C GLY A 118 -9.04 -2.73 32.12
N THR A 119 -9.78 -2.67 31.00
CA THR A 119 -9.20 -2.47 29.65
C THR A 119 -8.35 -1.20 29.55
N ALA A 120 -8.72 -0.15 30.29
CA ALA A 120 -7.92 1.07 30.39
C ALA A 120 -6.54 0.85 31.03
N ALA A 121 -6.43 -0.09 31.99
CA ALA A 121 -5.15 -0.45 32.60
C ALA A 121 -4.27 -1.23 31.62
N ILE A 122 -4.83 -2.20 30.88
CA ILE A 122 -4.11 -2.90 29.81
C ILE A 122 -3.65 -1.92 28.73
N SER A 123 -4.51 -1.00 28.29
CA SER A 123 -4.11 0.01 27.30
C SER A 123 -3.01 0.93 27.82
N ALA A 124 -3.04 1.32 29.10
CA ALA A 124 -1.98 2.10 29.71
C ALA A 124 -0.66 1.32 29.79
N ASP A 125 -0.73 0.04 30.16
CA ASP A 125 0.44 -0.85 30.27
C ASP A 125 1.09 -1.09 28.90
N ILE A 126 0.29 -1.44 27.88
CA ILE A 126 0.75 -1.60 26.48
C ILE A 126 1.49 -0.34 25.99
N ASN A 127 0.89 0.83 26.23
CA ASN A 127 1.48 2.10 25.83
C ASN A 127 2.77 2.41 26.62
N SER A 128 2.84 2.04 27.90
CA SER A 128 4.03 2.26 28.73
C SER A 128 5.21 1.37 28.33
N ILE A 129 4.94 0.16 27.82
CA ILE A 129 5.94 -0.76 27.28
C ILE A 129 6.33 -0.37 25.84
N GLY A 130 5.60 0.56 25.21
CA GLY A 130 5.87 1.03 23.85
C GLY A 130 5.35 0.11 22.75
N ILE A 131 4.41 -0.79 23.07
CA ILE A 131 3.78 -1.69 22.10
C ILE A 131 2.60 -0.98 21.45
N SER A 132 2.46 -1.10 20.13
CA SER A 132 1.26 -0.65 19.41
C SER A 132 0.23 -1.77 19.34
N TRP A 133 -0.89 -1.62 20.04
CA TRP A 133 -1.98 -2.61 19.95
C TRP A 133 -2.53 -2.76 18.52
N GLY A 134 -2.52 -1.69 17.72
CA GLY A 134 -2.89 -1.75 16.31
C GLY A 134 -2.00 -2.72 15.52
N SER A 135 -0.69 -2.76 15.83
CA SER A 135 0.25 -3.71 15.22
C SER A 135 -0.03 -5.15 15.67
N ILE A 136 -0.30 -5.37 16.96
CA ILE A 136 -0.69 -6.68 17.51
C ILE A 136 -1.96 -7.19 16.81
N THR A 137 -3.00 -6.36 16.76
CA THR A 137 -4.29 -6.67 16.16
C THR A 137 -4.16 -7.02 14.68
N LYS A 138 -3.28 -6.32 13.94
CA LYS A 138 -3.04 -6.61 12.52
C LYS A 138 -2.44 -8.00 12.31
N VAL A 139 -1.54 -8.43 13.19
CA VAL A 139 -0.94 -9.79 13.13
C VAL A 139 -1.97 -10.85 13.52
N LEU A 140 -2.67 -10.65 14.64
CA LEU A 140 -3.71 -11.60 15.09
C LEU A 140 -4.84 -11.78 14.06
N ARG A 141 -5.27 -10.70 13.39
CA ARG A 141 -6.25 -10.77 12.29
C ARG A 141 -5.77 -11.63 11.12
N ARG A 142 -4.50 -11.49 10.72
CA ARG A 142 -3.94 -12.33 9.63
C ARG A 142 -3.94 -13.82 9.98
N GLU A 143 -3.97 -14.14 11.27
CA GLU A 143 -3.99 -15.49 11.81
C GLU A 143 -5.42 -15.94 12.18
N GLY A 144 -6.45 -15.16 11.84
CA GLY A 144 -7.87 -15.48 12.10
C GLY A 144 -8.36 -15.17 13.52
N LEU A 145 -7.49 -14.68 14.41
CA LEU A 145 -7.85 -14.27 15.77
C LEU A 145 -8.31 -12.82 15.76
N CYS A 146 -9.62 -12.62 15.63
CA CYS A 146 -10.23 -11.30 15.61
C CYS A 146 -11.41 -11.21 16.57
N ALA A 147 -11.48 -10.11 17.33
CA ALA A 147 -12.59 -9.86 18.23
C ALA A 147 -13.86 -9.74 17.38
N ARG A 148 -14.87 -10.55 17.70
CA ARG A 148 -16.20 -10.42 17.09
C ARG A 148 -16.75 -9.04 17.43
N ARG A 149 -16.52 -8.07 16.55
CA ARG A 149 -17.31 -6.85 16.53
C ARG A 149 -18.66 -7.23 15.97
N ASN A 150 -19.72 -6.99 16.73
CA ASN A 150 -21.08 -7.03 16.20
C ASN A 150 -21.21 -5.88 15.20
N LEU A 151 -20.81 -6.12 13.96
CA LEU A 151 -21.04 -5.22 12.85
C LEU A 151 -22.55 -5.19 12.59
N ALA A 152 -23.07 -4.01 12.25
CA ALA A 152 -24.46 -3.89 11.86
C ALA A 152 -24.78 -4.86 10.71
N GLU A 153 -25.98 -5.45 10.74
CA GLU A 153 -26.49 -6.23 9.62
C GLU A 153 -26.56 -5.33 8.38
N LEU A 154 -26.02 -5.82 7.27
CA LEU A 154 -26.09 -5.15 5.99
C LEU A 154 -27.26 -5.73 5.18
N PRO A 155 -27.82 -4.97 4.22
CA PRO A 155 -28.78 -5.53 3.27
C PRO A 155 -28.24 -6.78 2.59
N TRP A 156 -29.12 -7.73 2.31
CA TRP A 156 -28.73 -9.06 1.82
C TRP A 156 -27.93 -9.00 0.52
N GLU A 157 -28.20 -8.02 -0.35
CA GLU A 157 -27.47 -7.81 -1.61
C GLU A 157 -26.00 -7.46 -1.34
N ILE A 158 -25.75 -6.62 -0.33
CA ILE A 158 -24.41 -6.21 0.07
C ILE A 158 -23.69 -7.39 0.74
N GLU A 159 -24.40 -8.15 1.58
CA GLU A 159 -23.88 -9.38 2.20
C GLU A 159 -23.47 -10.41 1.14
N GLN A 160 -24.27 -10.55 0.08
CA GLN A 160 -23.97 -11.45 -1.02
C GLN A 160 -22.78 -10.96 -1.84
N ALA A 161 -22.75 -9.66 -2.20
CA ALA A 161 -21.65 -9.05 -2.93
C ALA A 161 -20.31 -9.11 -2.16
N LEU A 162 -20.36 -9.01 -0.83
CA LEU A 162 -19.18 -9.16 0.03
C LEU A 162 -18.55 -10.55 -0.05
N LYS A 163 -19.30 -11.61 -0.36
CA LYS A 163 -18.73 -12.96 -0.53
C LYS A 163 -17.77 -13.03 -1.71
N ASP A 164 -18.01 -12.21 -2.72
CA ASP A 164 -17.17 -12.08 -3.92
C ASP A 164 -16.09 -10.98 -3.75
N GLY A 165 -15.88 -10.51 -2.52
CA GLY A 165 -14.82 -9.56 -2.17
C GLY A 165 -15.02 -8.16 -2.75
N ALA A 166 -13.91 -7.49 -3.10
CA ALA A 166 -13.95 -6.12 -3.60
C ALA A 166 -14.63 -6.01 -4.97
N GLU A 167 -14.40 -7.00 -5.84
CA GLU A 167 -14.99 -7.06 -7.18
C GLU A 167 -16.51 -7.18 -7.11
N GLY A 168 -17.04 -8.06 -6.25
CA GLY A 168 -18.48 -8.20 -6.05
C GLY A 168 -19.16 -6.91 -5.58
N VAL A 169 -18.57 -6.26 -4.58
CA VAL A 169 -19.08 -4.97 -4.10
C VAL A 169 -19.01 -3.89 -5.19
N ALA A 170 -17.94 -3.87 -5.99
CA ALA A 170 -17.80 -2.94 -7.11
C ALA A 170 -18.85 -3.20 -8.21
N LYS A 171 -19.11 -4.47 -8.57
CA LYS A 171 -20.17 -4.85 -9.53
C LYS A 171 -21.54 -4.39 -9.07
N LEU A 172 -21.90 -4.65 -7.82
CA LEU A 172 -23.17 -4.21 -7.25
C LEU A 172 -23.31 -2.67 -7.30
N CYS A 173 -22.25 -1.95 -6.95
CA CYS A 173 -22.24 -0.49 -7.04
C CYS A 173 -22.41 -0.03 -8.49
N SER A 174 -21.72 -0.66 -9.45
CA SER A 174 -21.82 -0.35 -10.88
C SER A 174 -23.23 -0.60 -11.44
N GLU A 175 -23.85 -1.74 -11.09
CA GLU A 175 -25.24 -2.07 -11.45
C GLU A 175 -26.25 -1.03 -10.96
N ARG A 176 -25.93 -0.37 -9.83
CA ARG A 176 -26.72 0.72 -9.25
C ARG A 176 -26.30 2.11 -9.75
N GLY A 177 -25.36 2.21 -10.69
CA GLY A 177 -24.85 3.47 -11.23
C GLY A 177 -24.01 4.29 -10.23
N LEU A 178 -23.51 3.66 -9.18
CA LEU A 178 -22.73 4.29 -8.12
C LEU A 178 -21.25 4.26 -8.49
N ARG A 179 -20.66 5.44 -8.74
CA ARG A 179 -19.25 5.57 -9.13
C ARG A 179 -18.27 5.45 -7.97
N GLU A 180 -18.76 5.60 -6.74
CA GLU A 180 -17.93 5.54 -5.56
C GLU A 180 -18.63 4.79 -4.43
N LEU A 181 -17.88 4.00 -3.67
CA LEU A 181 -18.42 3.23 -2.55
C LEU A 181 -19.19 4.12 -1.56
N ARG A 182 -18.70 5.35 -1.30
CA ARG A 182 -19.36 6.30 -0.39
C ARG A 182 -20.80 6.66 -0.78
N MET A 183 -21.17 6.48 -2.05
CA MET A 183 -22.52 6.78 -2.52
C MET A 183 -23.55 5.78 -1.98
N LEU A 184 -23.14 4.60 -1.49
CA LEU A 184 -24.02 3.64 -0.82
C LEU A 184 -24.71 4.23 0.42
N GLU A 185 -24.04 5.11 1.16
CA GLU A 185 -24.64 5.77 2.32
C GLU A 185 -25.81 6.68 1.89
N ALA A 186 -25.60 7.47 0.85
CA ALA A 186 -26.58 8.45 0.39
C ALA A 186 -27.74 7.82 -0.41
N SER A 187 -27.46 6.75 -1.17
CA SER A 187 -28.45 6.09 -2.04
C SER A 187 -29.24 4.99 -1.33
N GLU A 188 -28.59 4.21 -0.46
CA GLU A 188 -29.14 2.97 0.10
C GLU A 188 -29.19 2.97 1.63
N GLY A 189 -28.71 4.05 2.28
CA GLY A 189 -28.60 4.12 3.73
C GLY A 189 -27.58 3.13 4.31
N VAL A 190 -26.70 2.57 3.49
CA VAL A 190 -25.75 1.53 3.89
C VAL A 190 -24.49 2.18 4.44
N PRO A 191 -24.12 1.95 5.73
CA PRO A 191 -22.92 2.54 6.32
C PRO A 191 -21.65 2.02 5.64
N VAL A 192 -20.93 2.89 4.95
CA VAL A 192 -19.72 2.52 4.17
C VAL A 192 -18.61 2.05 5.09
N GLY A 193 -18.52 2.63 6.29
CA GLY A 193 -17.58 2.17 7.32
C GLY A 193 -17.76 0.68 7.65
N THR A 194 -19.00 0.18 7.69
CA THR A 194 -19.28 -1.24 7.96
C THR A 194 -18.87 -2.13 6.78
N VAL A 195 -19.15 -1.71 5.54
CA VAL A 195 -18.71 -2.43 4.33
C VAL A 195 -17.18 -2.51 4.28
N GLN A 196 -16.50 -1.38 4.48
CA GLN A 196 -15.03 -1.31 4.50
C GLN A 196 -14.42 -2.16 5.62
N GLU A 197 -15.04 -2.19 6.80
CA GLU A 197 -14.58 -3.01 7.91
C GLU A 197 -14.70 -4.50 7.60
N ARG A 198 -15.78 -4.93 6.95
CA ARG A 198 -15.94 -6.34 6.50
C ARG A 198 -14.93 -6.74 5.44
N LEU A 199 -14.73 -5.90 4.44
CA LEU A 199 -13.67 -6.11 3.44
C LEU A 199 -12.30 -6.20 4.12
N GLN A 200 -12.02 -5.33 5.10
CA GLN A 200 -10.77 -5.39 5.85
C GLN A 200 -10.63 -6.69 6.67
N LEU A 201 -11.72 -7.23 7.21
CA LEU A 201 -11.72 -8.53 7.89
C LEU A 201 -11.43 -9.69 6.92
N MET A 202 -11.80 -9.54 5.64
CA MET A 202 -11.44 -10.47 4.56
C MET A 202 -10.01 -10.27 4.04
N GLY A 203 -9.25 -9.31 4.59
CA GLY A 203 -7.89 -8.98 4.15
C GLY A 203 -7.82 -8.06 2.93
N ILE A 204 -8.95 -7.54 2.46
CA ILE A 204 -9.07 -6.69 1.28
C ILE A 204 -8.67 -5.25 1.60
N GLY A 205 -7.87 -4.64 0.73
CA GLY A 205 -7.40 -3.27 0.85
C GLY A 205 -8.51 -2.23 0.71
N GLN A 206 -8.36 -1.09 1.40
CA GLN A 206 -9.35 0.01 1.39
C GLN A 206 -9.59 0.63 0.01
N LEU A 207 -8.64 0.47 -0.91
CA LEU A 207 -8.70 1.06 -2.26
C LEU A 207 -9.24 0.09 -3.31
N GLU A 208 -9.29 -1.22 -3.03
CA GLU A 208 -9.57 -2.24 -4.05
C GLU A 208 -10.95 -2.05 -4.68
N VAL A 209 -12.00 -1.78 -3.88
CA VAL A 209 -13.34 -1.52 -4.44
C VAL A 209 -13.34 -0.28 -5.35
N GLY A 210 -12.64 0.78 -4.95
CA GLY A 210 -12.53 2.00 -5.77
C GLY A 210 -11.76 1.77 -7.06
N ASP A 211 -10.75 0.93 -7.03
CA ASP A 211 -9.97 0.55 -8.21
C ASP A 211 -10.79 -0.31 -9.17
N HIS A 212 -11.54 -1.31 -8.67
CA HIS A 212 -12.48 -2.09 -9.50
C HIS A 212 -13.59 -1.22 -10.09
N LEU A 213 -14.14 -0.28 -9.30
CA LEU A 213 -15.13 0.69 -9.81
C LEU A 213 -14.56 1.54 -10.93
N ALA A 214 -13.33 2.05 -10.78
CA ALA A 214 -12.69 2.83 -11.82
C ALA A 214 -12.56 2.04 -13.13
N VAL A 215 -12.17 0.76 -13.05
CA VAL A 215 -12.08 -0.15 -14.21
C VAL A 215 -13.45 -0.39 -14.86
N LEU A 216 -14.50 -0.64 -14.06
CA LEU A 216 -15.85 -0.87 -14.57
C LEU A 216 -16.44 0.34 -15.29
N PHE A 217 -16.07 1.56 -14.88
CA PHE A 217 -16.54 2.80 -15.50
C PHE A 217 -15.61 3.34 -16.60
N GLY A 218 -14.44 2.73 -16.82
CA GLY A 218 -13.46 3.21 -17.80
C GLY A 218 -12.73 4.49 -17.40
N ASP A 219 -12.76 4.84 -16.11
CA ASP A 219 -12.16 6.06 -15.55
C ASP A 219 -10.82 5.76 -14.82
N GLU A 220 -10.28 4.56 -15.00
CA GLU A 220 -9.10 4.09 -14.28
C GLU A 220 -7.78 4.70 -14.77
N SER A 221 -6.84 4.87 -13.85
CA SER A 221 -5.43 5.03 -14.19
C SER A 221 -4.74 3.67 -14.37
N PHE A 222 -3.61 3.64 -15.10
CA PHE A 222 -2.78 2.44 -15.25
C PHE A 222 -2.51 1.73 -13.92
N GLY A 223 -2.21 2.50 -12.86
CA GLY A 223 -1.90 1.92 -11.55
C GLY A 223 -3.09 1.26 -10.87
N GLN A 224 -4.31 1.71 -11.16
CA GLN A 224 -5.54 1.10 -10.64
C GLN A 224 -5.84 -0.17 -11.42
N TYR A 225 -5.84 -0.08 -12.76
CA TYR A 225 -5.94 -1.24 -13.65
C TYR A 225 -5.00 -2.37 -13.23
N TRP A 226 -3.70 -2.05 -13.08
CA TRP A 226 -2.68 -3.03 -12.75
C TRP A 226 -2.85 -3.69 -11.36
N ARG A 227 -3.52 -3.01 -10.41
CA ARG A 227 -3.72 -3.56 -9.06
C ARG A 227 -4.82 -4.59 -8.98
N VAL A 228 -5.82 -4.48 -9.84
CA VAL A 228 -7.09 -5.22 -9.72
C VAL A 228 -7.38 -6.11 -10.92
N THR A 229 -6.48 -6.11 -11.92
CA THR A 229 -6.59 -6.96 -13.10
C THR A 229 -5.58 -8.08 -12.99
N GLU A 230 -6.05 -9.31 -13.13
CA GLU A 230 -5.18 -10.49 -13.11
C GLU A 230 -4.25 -10.51 -14.33
N MET A 231 -3.07 -11.11 -14.18
CA MET A 231 -2.07 -11.11 -15.26
C MET A 231 -2.59 -11.74 -16.56
N ASN A 232 -3.42 -12.78 -16.45
CA ASN A 232 -4.02 -13.44 -17.61
C ASN A 232 -4.97 -12.50 -18.37
N ASP A 233 -5.70 -11.64 -17.65
CA ASP A 233 -6.59 -10.66 -18.28
C ASP A 233 -5.76 -9.55 -18.95
N VAL A 234 -4.64 -9.13 -18.35
CA VAL A 234 -3.70 -8.21 -19.00
C VAL A 234 -3.14 -8.80 -20.30
N ILE A 235 -2.81 -10.10 -20.30
CA ILE A 235 -2.35 -10.82 -21.49
C ILE A 235 -3.45 -10.87 -22.55
N ALA A 236 -4.69 -11.21 -22.17
CA ALA A 236 -5.83 -11.24 -23.07
C ALA A 236 -6.07 -9.86 -23.72
N ASP A 237 -6.01 -8.78 -22.93
CA ASP A 237 -6.10 -7.40 -23.39
C ASP A 237 -5.00 -7.07 -24.42
N VAL A 238 -3.76 -7.48 -24.17
CA VAL A 238 -2.63 -7.29 -25.09
C VAL A 238 -2.89 -8.02 -26.42
N ILE A 239 -3.41 -9.24 -26.39
CA ILE A 239 -3.76 -10.04 -27.56
C ILE A 239 -4.90 -9.40 -28.35
N GLU A 240 -5.96 -8.97 -27.64
CA GLU A 240 -7.12 -8.34 -28.24
C GLU A 240 -6.70 -7.07 -28.98
N MET A 241 -6.00 -6.20 -28.27
CA MET A 241 -5.51 -4.92 -28.78
C MET A 241 -4.33 -5.06 -29.74
N ARG A 242 -3.74 -6.24 -29.93
CA ARG A 242 -2.55 -6.46 -30.77
C ARG A 242 -1.39 -5.53 -30.37
N CYS A 243 -1.11 -5.47 -29.08
CA CYS A 243 -0.04 -4.63 -28.55
C CYS A 243 1.31 -5.33 -28.68
N PHE A 244 2.35 -4.58 -29.07
CA PHE A 244 3.73 -5.08 -29.21
C PHE A 244 4.73 -4.25 -28.38
N SER A 245 4.24 -3.33 -27.56
CA SER A 245 5.04 -2.51 -26.65
C SER A 245 4.16 -1.97 -25.52
N LEU A 246 4.79 -1.60 -24.39
CA LEU A 246 4.12 -0.90 -23.30
C LEU A 246 3.50 0.42 -23.77
N ASN A 247 4.18 1.15 -24.65
CA ASN A 247 3.65 2.40 -25.20
C ASN A 247 2.37 2.16 -26.01
N GLY A 248 2.35 1.12 -26.85
CA GLY A 248 1.16 0.74 -27.61
C GLY A 248 0.00 0.35 -26.70
N PHE A 249 0.26 -0.43 -25.65
CA PHE A 249 -0.73 -0.81 -24.65
C PHE A 249 -1.32 0.41 -23.93
N CYS A 250 -0.45 1.27 -23.38
CA CYS A 250 -0.90 2.49 -22.70
C CYS A 250 -1.68 3.41 -23.65
N THR A 251 -1.23 3.60 -24.88
CA THR A 251 -1.92 4.48 -25.85
C THR A 251 -3.32 3.97 -26.16
N LYS A 252 -3.49 2.66 -26.38
CA LYS A 252 -4.80 2.07 -26.71
C LYS A 252 -5.79 2.10 -25.55
N ARG A 253 -5.31 1.97 -24.30
CA ARG A 253 -6.12 2.10 -23.09
C ARG A 253 -6.29 3.54 -22.60
N GLY A 254 -5.66 4.53 -23.24
CA GLY A 254 -5.76 5.95 -22.85
C GLY A 254 -4.85 6.37 -21.68
N TYR A 255 -3.81 5.60 -21.37
CA TYR A 255 -2.87 5.87 -20.29
C TYR A 255 -1.63 6.63 -20.74
N LEU A 256 -1.03 7.37 -19.81
CA LEU A 256 0.32 7.93 -19.98
C LEU A 256 1.37 6.81 -19.85
N GLN A 257 2.23 6.65 -20.85
CA GLN A 257 3.31 5.67 -20.83
C GLN A 257 4.22 5.83 -19.59
N SER A 258 4.53 7.06 -19.20
CA SER A 258 5.37 7.35 -18.03
C SER A 258 4.78 6.80 -16.73
N ALA A 259 3.45 6.81 -16.59
CA ALA A 259 2.76 6.23 -15.44
C ALA A 259 2.84 4.70 -15.45
N GLY A 260 2.71 4.08 -16.64
CA GLY A 260 2.91 2.65 -16.83
C GLY A 260 4.31 2.20 -16.43
N THR A 261 5.34 2.84 -17.00
CA THR A 261 6.74 2.52 -16.68
C THR A 261 7.06 2.67 -15.19
N LEU A 262 6.58 3.74 -14.54
CA LEU A 262 6.81 3.94 -13.11
C LEU A 262 6.12 2.88 -12.26
N THR A 263 4.90 2.49 -12.63
CA THR A 263 4.11 1.47 -11.91
C THR A 263 4.79 0.11 -12.00
N LEU A 264 5.10 -0.36 -13.22
CA LEU A 264 5.73 -1.67 -13.42
C LEU A 264 7.09 -1.76 -12.74
N LYS A 265 7.89 -0.68 -12.80
CA LYS A 265 9.18 -0.60 -12.10
C LYS A 265 9.03 -0.74 -10.58
N ARG A 266 7.98 -0.17 -9.97
CA ARG A 266 7.72 -0.32 -8.53
C ARG A 266 7.33 -1.74 -8.15
N TRP A 267 6.73 -2.47 -9.09
CA TRP A 267 6.23 -3.84 -8.90
C TRP A 267 7.25 -4.90 -9.33
N GLY A 268 8.39 -4.48 -9.89
CA GLY A 268 9.43 -5.39 -10.36
C GLY A 268 9.02 -6.22 -11.58
N VAL A 269 8.04 -5.74 -12.36
CA VAL A 269 7.52 -6.41 -13.55
C VAL A 269 8.25 -5.90 -14.79
N ASP A 270 8.71 -6.83 -15.63
CA ASP A 270 9.15 -6.55 -16.99
C ASP A 270 7.98 -6.79 -17.95
N PHE A 271 7.43 -5.73 -18.52
CA PHE A 271 6.29 -5.83 -19.45
C PHE A 271 6.59 -6.72 -20.67
N VAL A 272 7.84 -6.83 -21.10
CA VAL A 272 8.20 -7.67 -22.24
C VAL A 272 8.15 -9.14 -21.84
N ASP A 273 8.91 -9.50 -20.81
CA ASP A 273 9.13 -10.89 -20.42
C ASP A 273 7.92 -11.48 -19.67
N ASP A 274 7.21 -10.65 -18.89
CA ASP A 274 6.07 -11.10 -18.08
C ASP A 274 4.72 -10.99 -18.81
N VAL A 275 4.62 -10.18 -19.88
CA VAL A 275 3.34 -9.92 -20.56
C VAL A 275 3.41 -10.14 -22.07
N LEU A 276 4.24 -9.37 -22.79
CA LEU A 276 4.23 -9.38 -24.26
C LEU A 276 4.66 -10.70 -24.86
N VAL A 277 5.72 -11.33 -24.34
CA VAL A 277 6.20 -12.63 -24.82
C VAL A 277 5.20 -13.74 -24.51
N PRO A 278 4.70 -13.89 -23.26
CA PRO A 278 3.61 -14.84 -22.96
C PRO A 278 2.39 -14.65 -23.86
N ALA A 279 1.91 -13.41 -24.00
CA ALA A 279 0.78 -13.09 -24.88
C ALA A 279 1.04 -13.51 -26.34
N ALA A 280 2.25 -13.25 -26.84
CA ALA A 280 2.62 -13.60 -28.21
C ALA A 280 2.76 -15.11 -28.42
N LEU A 281 3.15 -15.87 -27.40
CA LEU A 281 3.17 -17.33 -27.45
C LEU A 281 1.77 -17.94 -27.35
N GLU A 282 0.85 -17.30 -26.62
CA GLU A 282 -0.55 -17.74 -26.52
C GLU A 282 -1.34 -17.47 -27.81
N ALA A 283 -1.07 -16.34 -28.48
CA ALA A 283 -1.75 -15.96 -29.73
C ALA A 283 -0.75 -15.57 -30.86
N PRO A 284 0.07 -16.51 -31.34
CA PRO A 284 1.19 -16.21 -32.25
C PRO A 284 0.73 -15.61 -33.58
N GLY A 285 -0.44 -16.00 -34.09
CA GLY A 285 -0.99 -15.42 -35.32
C GLY A 285 -1.44 -13.97 -35.17
N ARG A 286 -1.91 -13.57 -33.98
CA ARG A 286 -2.35 -12.19 -33.69
C ARG A 286 -1.18 -11.26 -33.35
N LEU A 287 -0.12 -11.84 -32.78
CA LEU A 287 1.03 -11.11 -32.23
C LEU A 287 2.35 -11.45 -32.92
N ALA A 288 2.33 -11.90 -34.18
CA ALA A 288 3.52 -12.33 -34.92
C ALA A 288 4.65 -11.27 -35.01
N MET A 289 4.31 -10.00 -35.17
CA MET A 289 5.32 -8.92 -35.08
C MET A 289 6.00 -8.84 -33.71
N THR A 290 5.28 -9.09 -32.61
CA THR A 290 5.86 -9.16 -31.25
C THR A 290 6.88 -10.31 -31.17
N LEU A 291 6.56 -11.48 -31.72
CA LEU A 291 7.51 -12.60 -31.83
C LEU A 291 8.74 -12.24 -32.67
N ALA A 292 8.58 -11.49 -33.76
CA ALA A 292 9.70 -11.03 -34.58
C ALA A 292 10.60 -10.02 -33.84
N ILE A 293 10.00 -9.07 -33.10
CA ILE A 293 10.75 -8.09 -32.28
C ILE A 293 11.57 -8.84 -31.22
N TYR A 294 10.97 -9.82 -30.53
CA TYR A 294 11.57 -10.54 -29.41
C TYR A 294 11.99 -11.97 -29.76
N SER A 295 12.43 -12.20 -31.00
CA SER A 295 12.75 -13.55 -31.51
C SER A 295 13.90 -14.26 -30.77
N ASP A 296 14.70 -13.52 -30.01
CA ASP A 296 15.77 -14.01 -29.15
C ASP A 296 15.26 -14.59 -27.83
N ARG A 297 13.97 -14.40 -27.50
CA ARG A 297 13.35 -14.93 -26.30
C ARG A 297 12.92 -16.39 -26.47
N PRO A 298 12.89 -17.19 -25.38
CA PRO A 298 12.52 -18.59 -25.43
C PRO A 298 11.16 -18.83 -26.13
N GLY A 299 11.11 -19.81 -27.03
CA GLY A 299 9.89 -20.18 -27.77
C GLY A 299 9.46 -19.22 -28.89
N ALA A 300 10.01 -17.99 -28.94
CA ALA A 300 9.53 -16.98 -29.88
C ALA A 300 9.83 -17.33 -31.35
N LYS A 301 11.04 -17.85 -31.65
CA LYS A 301 11.40 -18.33 -33.00
C LYS A 301 10.52 -19.50 -33.44
N ASP A 302 10.32 -20.50 -32.58
CA ASP A 302 9.52 -21.68 -32.91
C ASP A 302 8.06 -21.31 -33.20
N ALA A 303 7.46 -20.45 -32.36
CA ALA A 303 6.12 -19.92 -32.58
C ALA A 303 6.04 -19.09 -33.87
N LEU A 304 7.07 -18.29 -34.17
CA LEU A 304 7.16 -17.53 -35.41
C LEU A 304 7.23 -18.44 -36.65
N LYS A 305 7.94 -19.57 -36.57
CA LYS A 305 8.01 -20.58 -37.64
C LYS A 305 6.66 -21.20 -37.94
N GLN A 306 5.83 -21.41 -36.92
CA GLN A 306 4.49 -21.98 -37.09
C GLN A 306 3.53 -21.04 -37.84
N VAL A 307 3.65 -19.72 -37.64
CA VAL A 307 2.73 -18.73 -38.25
C VAL A 307 3.27 -18.09 -39.53
N GLY A 308 4.58 -18.13 -39.74
CA GLY A 308 5.24 -17.62 -40.94
C GLY A 308 5.33 -16.09 -41.03
N TRP A 309 6.06 -15.61 -42.05
CA TRP A 309 6.31 -14.18 -42.25
C TRP A 309 5.05 -13.41 -42.65
N SER A 310 4.09 -14.05 -43.32
CA SER A 310 2.81 -13.43 -43.69
C SER A 310 2.06 -12.90 -42.48
N ALA A 311 2.03 -13.65 -41.37
CA ALA A 311 1.40 -13.22 -40.11
C ALA A 311 2.09 -11.97 -39.52
N VAL A 312 3.42 -11.84 -39.66
CA VAL A 312 4.17 -10.65 -39.23
C VAL A 312 3.72 -9.42 -40.02
N GLU A 313 3.60 -9.55 -41.34
CA GLU A 313 3.14 -8.47 -42.20
C GLU A 313 1.68 -8.09 -41.89
N ASP A 314 0.82 -9.06 -41.64
CA ASP A 314 -0.59 -8.82 -41.30
C ASP A 314 -0.76 -8.14 -39.95
N HIS A 315 0.02 -8.54 -38.94
CA HIS A 315 0.07 -7.82 -37.68
C HIS A 315 0.58 -6.38 -37.89
N ALA A 316 1.65 -6.17 -38.65
CA ALA A 316 2.18 -4.83 -38.93
C ALA A 316 1.18 -3.94 -39.68
N ARG A 317 0.44 -4.48 -40.67
CA ARG A 317 -0.62 -3.76 -41.41
C ARG A 317 -1.79 -3.35 -40.51
N ALA A 318 -2.09 -4.15 -39.49
CA ALA A 318 -3.13 -3.84 -38.52
C ALA A 318 -2.65 -2.80 -37.48
N ALA A 319 -1.36 -2.81 -37.15
CA ALA A 319 -0.76 -1.91 -36.15
C ALA A 319 -0.43 -0.50 -36.69
N PHE A 320 -0.13 -0.39 -37.98
CA PHE A 320 0.32 0.86 -38.61
C PHE A 320 -0.58 1.25 -39.78
N SER A 321 -0.53 2.51 -40.20
CA SER A 321 -1.26 2.96 -41.40
C SER A 321 -0.80 2.21 -42.66
N ARG A 322 -1.72 1.98 -43.60
CA ARG A 322 -1.50 1.14 -44.80
C ARG A 322 -0.29 1.54 -45.66
N ASP A 323 0.13 2.80 -45.62
CA ASP A 323 1.20 3.28 -46.49
C ASP A 323 2.59 3.26 -45.83
N ASN A 324 2.68 3.08 -44.50
CA ASN A 324 3.96 3.15 -43.78
C ASN A 324 4.34 1.88 -43.01
N TRP A 325 3.49 0.84 -43.00
CA TRP A 325 3.70 -0.35 -42.18
C TRP A 325 5.04 -1.06 -42.46
N ARG A 326 5.53 -1.12 -43.71
CA ARG A 326 6.84 -1.74 -44.03
C ARG A 326 8.00 -1.01 -43.34
N ARG A 327 7.99 0.32 -43.41
CA ARG A 327 9.00 1.17 -42.77
C ARG A 327 8.92 1.04 -41.25
N MET A 328 7.71 1.03 -40.70
CA MET A 328 7.49 0.90 -39.26
C MET A 328 7.88 -0.50 -38.74
N LEU A 329 7.55 -1.55 -39.47
CA LEU A 329 7.97 -2.92 -39.18
C LEU A 329 9.50 -3.01 -39.13
N ALA A 330 10.18 -2.52 -40.16
CA ALA A 330 11.64 -2.50 -40.21
C ALA A 330 12.27 -1.61 -39.13
N SER A 331 11.58 -0.56 -38.68
CA SER A 331 12.04 0.29 -37.57
C SER A 331 11.88 -0.38 -36.20
N ASN A 332 10.82 -1.17 -35.98
CA ASN A 332 10.54 -1.80 -34.69
C ASN A 332 11.27 -3.14 -34.55
N VAL A 333 11.31 -3.95 -35.60
CA VAL A 333 12.03 -5.25 -35.60
C VAL A 333 13.53 -5.05 -35.85
N GLY A 334 13.89 -4.04 -36.64
CA GLY A 334 15.26 -3.80 -37.11
C GLY A 334 15.47 -4.34 -38.53
N LYS A 335 15.98 -3.49 -39.44
CA LYS A 335 16.14 -3.82 -40.87
C LYS A 335 16.92 -5.12 -41.13
N ALA A 336 18.04 -5.32 -40.41
CA ALA A 336 18.86 -6.52 -40.54
C ALA A 336 18.11 -7.76 -40.04
N LYS A 337 17.47 -7.66 -38.88
CA LYS A 337 16.67 -8.74 -38.27
C LYS A 337 15.48 -9.13 -39.14
N VAL A 338 14.84 -8.17 -39.82
CA VAL A 338 13.78 -8.46 -40.81
C VAL A 338 14.31 -9.32 -41.96
N ALA A 339 15.47 -8.98 -42.53
CA ALA A 339 16.04 -9.75 -43.64
C ALA A 339 16.46 -11.15 -43.19
N GLU A 340 17.09 -11.25 -42.01
CA GLU A 340 17.48 -12.53 -41.39
C GLU A 340 16.27 -13.43 -41.14
N LEU A 341 15.25 -12.93 -40.43
CA LEU A 341 14.06 -13.71 -40.09
C LEU A 341 13.27 -14.12 -41.33
N LYS A 342 13.19 -13.26 -42.35
CA LYS A 342 12.51 -13.60 -43.59
C LYS A 342 13.23 -14.72 -44.34
N ALA A 343 14.54 -14.61 -44.51
CA ALA A 343 15.34 -15.66 -45.16
C ALA A 343 15.22 -16.99 -44.41
N TRP A 344 15.29 -16.97 -43.07
CA TRP A 344 15.17 -18.15 -42.23
C TRP A 344 13.78 -18.82 -42.28
N LEU A 345 12.70 -18.06 -42.51
CA LEU A 345 11.34 -18.60 -42.63
C LEU A 345 11.03 -19.15 -44.02
N ASP A 346 11.78 -18.74 -45.03
CA ASP A 346 11.66 -19.21 -46.42
C ASP A 346 12.43 -20.54 -46.65
N GLU A 347 13.20 -21.02 -45.65
CA GLU A 347 13.95 -22.30 -45.61
C GLU A 347 13.18 -23.47 -44.95
#